data_AF-A0A948RGS5-F1
#
_entry.id   AF-A0A948RGS5-F1
#
_cell.length_a   1.000
_cell.length_b   1.000
_cell.length_c   1.000
_cell.angle_alpha   90.00
_cell.angle_beta   90.00
_cell.angle_gamma   90.00
#
_symmetry.space_group_name_H-M   'P 1'
#
loop_
_entity.id
_entity.type
_entity.pdbx_description
1 polymer ?
#
loop_
_entity_poly.entity_id
_entity_poly.type
_entity_poly.pdbx_seq_one_letter_code
_entity_poly.pdbx_strand_id
1 'polypeptide(L)'
;MKRYNIQKAILFGSLARGEATRRSDVDLILIQETKKRFWDRYDGLLLALGQAVEHRAIDVLIYTPQELEQIKERTFIRQALNE
;
A
#
# COMPACT_ATOMS: atom_id res chain seq x y z
N MET A 1 -7.23 -9.11 -7.58
CA MET A 1 -6.35 -9.32 -6.40
C MET A 1 -5.70 -10.70 -6.33
N LYS A 2 -6.38 -11.82 -6.66
CA LYS A 2 -5.74 -13.16 -6.69
C LYS A 2 -4.50 -13.28 -7.59
N ARG A 3 -4.38 -12.46 -8.65
CA ARG A 3 -3.23 -12.45 -9.57
C ARG A 3 -1.91 -12.02 -8.94
N TYR A 4 -1.95 -11.27 -7.84
CA TYR A 4 -0.75 -10.71 -7.19
C TYR A 4 -0.49 -11.27 -5.79
N ASN A 5 -1.27 -12.27 -5.33
CA ASN A 5 -1.16 -12.82 -3.97
C ASN A 5 -1.17 -11.75 -2.85
N ILE A 6 -1.95 -10.68 -3.04
CA ILE A 6 -2.20 -9.68 -2.01
C ILE A 6 -3.13 -10.28 -0.96
N GLN A 7 -2.67 -10.36 0.27
CA GLN A 7 -3.44 -10.85 1.43
C GLN A 7 -4.23 -9.73 2.09
N LYS A 8 -3.68 -8.52 2.13
CA LYS A 8 -4.30 -7.35 2.77
C LYS A 8 -3.90 -6.07 2.05
N ALA A 9 -4.82 -5.12 1.99
CA ALA A 9 -4.56 -3.75 1.57
C ALA A 9 -5.04 -2.82 2.70
N ILE A 10 -4.23 -1.84 3.05
CA ILE A 10 -4.48 -0.90 4.14
C ILE A 10 -4.39 0.50 3.55
N LEU A 11 -5.51 1.22 3.59
CA LEU A 11 -5.57 2.64 3.24
C LEU A 11 -5.20 3.45 4.47
N PHE A 12 -4.27 4.37 4.32
CA PHE A 12 -3.87 5.31 5.37
C PHE A 12 -3.79 6.72 4.79
N GLY A 13 -3.35 7.68 5.60
CA GLY A 13 -3.13 9.05 5.17
C GLY A 13 -4.42 9.85 5.05
N SER A 14 -4.37 10.90 4.23
CA SER A 14 -5.45 11.90 4.17
C SER A 14 -6.80 11.32 3.74
N LEU A 15 -6.80 10.27 2.91
CA LEU A 15 -8.03 9.58 2.51
C LEU A 15 -8.64 8.79 3.67
N ALA A 16 -7.83 8.08 4.47
CA ALA A 16 -8.33 7.33 5.62
C ALA A 16 -8.93 8.26 6.69
N ARG A 17 -8.30 9.42 6.91
CA ARG A 17 -8.75 10.41 7.89
C ARG A 17 -9.93 11.28 7.45
N GLY A 18 -10.35 11.18 6.18
CA GLY A 18 -11.40 12.05 5.62
C GLY A 18 -10.96 13.49 5.35
N GLU A 19 -9.65 13.76 5.36
CA GLU A 19 -9.05 15.07 5.10
C GLU A 19 -8.61 15.25 3.63
N ALA A 20 -8.85 14.24 2.79
CA ALA A 20 -8.42 14.23 1.40
C ALA A 20 -9.10 15.30 0.56
N THR A 21 -8.30 15.98 -0.27
CA THR A 21 -8.77 16.90 -1.29
C THR A 21 -8.78 16.24 -2.67
N ARG A 22 -9.19 16.96 -3.71
CA ARG A 22 -9.13 16.47 -5.11
C ARG A 22 -7.70 16.22 -5.60
N ARG A 23 -6.69 16.80 -4.95
CA ARG A 23 -5.27 16.64 -5.30
C ARG A 23 -4.53 15.62 -4.43
N SER A 24 -5.19 15.09 -3.40
CA SER A 24 -4.60 14.09 -2.52
C SER A 24 -4.34 12.79 -3.28
N ASP A 25 -3.15 12.27 -3.06
CA ASP A 25 -2.70 10.93 -3.40
C ASP A 25 -3.38 9.88 -2.52
N VAL A 26 -3.35 8.64 -3.00
CA VAL A 26 -3.88 7.46 -2.32
C VAL A 26 -2.72 6.71 -1.70
N ASP A 27 -2.62 6.72 -0.37
CA ASP A 27 -1.59 6.03 0.39
C ASP A 27 -2.01 4.60 0.75
N LEU A 28 -1.25 3.60 0.30
CA LEU A 28 -1.58 2.19 0.50
C LEU A 28 -0.41 1.37 1.02
N ILE A 29 -0.65 0.57 2.05
CA ILE A 29 0.22 -0.56 2.41
C ILE A 29 -0.42 -1.84 1.89
N LEU A 30 0.31 -2.57 1.05
CA LEU A 30 -0.10 -3.88 0.53
C LEU A 30 0.72 -4.97 1.19
N ILE A 31 0.03 -5.98 1.73
CA ILE A 31 0.65 -7.17 2.28
C ILE A 31 0.56 -8.29 1.25
N GLN A 32 1.71 -8.74 0.78
CA GLN A 32 1.85 -9.69 -0.31
C GLN A 32 2.73 -10.87 0.09
N GLU A 33 2.25 -12.10 -0.10
CA GLU A 33 3.11 -13.28 0.01
C GLU A 33 3.92 -13.45 -1.28
N THR A 34 5.23 -13.22 -1.21
CA THR A 34 6.10 -13.24 -2.39
C THR A 34 7.57 -13.45 -2.05
N LYS A 35 8.31 -14.07 -2.97
CA LYS A 35 9.77 -14.19 -2.92
C LYS A 35 10.50 -13.12 -3.72
N LYS A 36 9.76 -12.20 -4.35
CA LYS A 36 10.32 -11.09 -5.13
C LYS A 36 11.04 -10.09 -4.23
N ARG A 37 12.09 -9.45 -4.74
CA ARG A 37 12.73 -8.32 -4.07
C ARG A 37 11.75 -7.15 -4.01
N PHE A 38 11.97 -6.24 -3.07
CA PHE A 38 11.05 -5.11 -2.80
C PHE A 38 10.63 -4.38 -4.09
N TRP A 39 11.58 -3.97 -4.92
CA TRP A 39 11.31 -3.23 -6.17
C TRP A 39 10.59 -4.07 -7.24
N ASP A 40 10.91 -5.35 -7.36
CA ASP A 40 10.29 -6.25 -8.37
C ASP A 40 8.81 -6.53 -8.10
N ARG A 41 8.31 -6.17 -6.90
CA ARG A 41 6.90 -6.32 -6.51
C ARG A 41 5.99 -5.30 -7.20
N TYR A 42 6.55 -4.17 -7.61
CA TYR A 42 5.81 -3.07 -8.23
C TYR A 42 5.49 -3.34 -9.72
N ASP A 43 6.24 -4.25 -10.35
CA ASP A 43 6.09 -4.60 -11.76
C ASP A 43 4.68 -5.08 -12.09
N GLY A 44 4.00 -4.32 -12.97
CA GLY A 44 2.63 -4.56 -13.40
C GLY A 44 1.56 -4.19 -12.36
N LEU A 45 1.92 -4.11 -11.07
CA LEU A 45 1.00 -3.73 -10.01
C LEU A 45 0.69 -2.23 -10.05
N LEU A 46 1.70 -1.37 -10.26
CA LEU A 46 1.50 0.07 -10.36
C LEU A 46 0.56 0.44 -11.52
N LEU A 47 0.68 -0.24 -12.67
CA LEU A 47 -0.22 -0.02 -13.80
C LEU A 47 -1.66 -0.42 -13.46
N ALA A 48 -1.83 -1.59 -12.83
CA ALA A 48 -3.17 -2.07 -12.43
C ALA A 48 -3.81 -1.17 -11.36
N LEU A 49 -3.01 -0.66 -10.42
CA LEU A 49 -3.46 0.29 -9.40
C LEU A 49 -3.80 1.64 -10.01
N GLY A 50 -2.95 2.18 -10.88
CA GLY A 50 -3.19 3.46 -11.56
C GLY A 50 -4.45 3.47 -12.42
N GLN A 51 -4.85 2.33 -13.00
CA GLN A 51 -6.14 2.19 -13.69
C GLN A 51 -7.34 2.21 -12.73
N ALA A 52 -7.15 1.82 -11.47
CA ALA A 52 -8.22 1.74 -10.48
C ALA A 52 -8.47 3.06 -9.72
N VAL A 53 -7.45 3.90 -9.56
CA VAL A 53 -7.56 5.21 -8.91
C VAL A 53 -7.69 6.33 -9.95
N GLU A 54 -8.94 6.68 -10.28
CA GLU A 54 -9.33 7.73 -11.25
C GLU A 54 -8.52 9.04 -11.11
N HIS A 55 -7.42 9.16 -11.87
CA HIS A 55 -6.56 10.35 -11.97
C HIS A 55 -5.88 10.81 -10.66
N ARG A 56 -5.80 9.96 -9.64
CA ARG A 56 -5.05 10.27 -8.42
C ARG A 56 -3.66 9.64 -8.47
N ALA A 57 -2.68 10.34 -7.92
CA ALA A 57 -1.40 9.73 -7.60
C ALA A 57 -1.61 8.63 -6.55
N ILE A 58 -0.79 7.60 -6.61
CA ILE A 58 -0.83 6.49 -5.66
C ILE A 58 0.57 6.29 -5.10
N ASP A 59 0.68 6.31 -3.78
CA ASP A 59 1.88 5.87 -3.08
C ASP A 59 1.58 4.51 -2.47
N VAL A 60 2.42 3.53 -2.79
CA VAL A 60 2.20 2.15 -2.37
C VAL A 60 3.46 1.57 -1.74
N LEU A 61 3.31 0.97 -0.57
CA LEU A 61 4.36 0.22 0.10
C LEU A 61 3.98 -1.25 0.13
N ILE A 62 4.82 -2.11 -0.44
CA ILE A 62 4.53 -3.54 -0.56
C ILE A 62 5.43 -4.35 0.38
N TYR A 63 4.83 -4.90 1.43
CA TYR A 63 5.52 -5.74 2.41
C TYR A 63 5.05 -7.18 2.36
N THR A 64 5.94 -8.10 2.69
CA THR A 64 5.56 -9.46 3.07
C THR A 64 5.01 -9.46 4.50
N PRO A 65 4.21 -10.48 4.90
CA PRO A 65 3.77 -10.61 6.28
C PRO A 65 4.94 -10.60 7.28
N GLN A 66 6.07 -11.21 6.91
CA GLN A 66 7.27 -11.29 7.75
C GLN A 66 7.98 -9.93 7.87
N GLU A 67 8.09 -9.17 6.78
CA GLU A 67 8.65 -7.82 6.81
C GLU A 67 7.77 -6.89 7.66
N LEU A 68 6.44 -6.97 7.52
CA LEU A 68 5.51 -6.16 8.31
C LEU A 68 5.71 -6.41 9.80
N GLU A 69 5.81 -7.68 10.21
CA GLU A 69 6.02 -8.05 11.61
C GLU A 69 7.32 -7.46 12.19
N GLN A 70 8.37 -7.33 11.37
CA GLN A 70 9.65 -6.74 11.78
C GLN A 70 9.61 -5.21 11.90
N ILE A 71 8.72 -4.54 11.14
CA ILE A 71 8.68 -3.07 11.06
C ILE A 71 7.43 -2.46 11.69
N LYS A 72 6.48 -3.25 12.16
CA LYS A 72 5.19 -2.77 12.71
C LYS A 72 5.35 -1.79 13.87
N GLU A 73 6.43 -1.90 14.63
CA GLU A 73 6.74 -1.03 15.77
C GLU A 73 7.38 0.30 15.35
N ARG A 74 7.78 0.46 14.07
CA ARG A 74 8.25 1.76 13.57
C ARG A 74 7.11 2.75 13.60
N THR A 75 7.37 3.97 14.09
CA THR A 75 6.35 5.01 14.31
C THR A 75 5.42 5.21 13.12
N PHE A 76 5.97 5.31 11.91
CA PHE A 76 5.19 5.48 10.68
C PHE A 76 4.24 4.29 10.41
N ILE A 77 4.75 3.06 10.49
CA ILE A 77 3.94 1.85 10.24
C ILE A 77 2.88 1.71 11.31
N ARG A 78 3.25 1.91 12.59
CA ARG A 78 2.29 1.86 13.70
C ARG A 78 1.18 2.88 13.52
N GLN A 79 1.50 4.09 13.09
CA GLN A 79 0.49 5.11 12.80
C GLN A 79 -0.39 4.70 11.63
N ALA A 80 0.18 4.32 10.48
CA ALA A 80 -0.57 3.92 9.30
C ALA A 80 -1.50 2.72 9.53
N LEU A 81 -1.15 1.81 10.46
CA LEU A 81 -2.00 0.67 10.84
C LEU A 81 -3.16 1.04 11.78
N ASN A 82 -3.16 2.23 12.38
CA ASN A 82 -4.17 2.70 13.34
C ASN A 82 -5.05 3.84 12.79
N GLU A 83 -4.81 4.29 11.56
CA GLU A 83 -5.68 5.22 10.83
C GLU A 83 -6.87 4.49 10.21
#